data_AF-A0A7C7L1S5-F1
#
_entry.id   AF-A0A7C7L1S5-F1
#
_cell.length_a   1.000
_cell.length_b   1.000
_cell.length_c   1.000
_cell.angle_alpha   90.00
_cell.angle_beta   90.00
_cell.angle_gamma   90.00
#
_symmetry.space_group_name_H-M   'P 1'
#
loop_
_entity.id
_entity.type
_entity.pdbx_description
1 polymer ?
#
loop_
_entity_poly.entity_id
_entity_poly.type
_entity_poly.pdbx_seq_one_letter_code
_entity_poly.pdbx_strand_id
1 'polypeptide(L)'
;MLHERCLEGEMAKTGANMLTLKEAARILGVHENTLRSWEQRGLIRLIRLPGSRYRRVPVAEVERLAAQMRADLLRVAGVRLDPPPTDADLLAQGQALALVVKEELAGTEWPESLEETMQMLRGRSWLS
;
A
#
# COMPACT_ATOMS: atom_id res chain seq x y z
N MET A 1 37.16 2.79 10.36
CA MET A 1 36.53 4.14 10.36
C MET A 1 37.15 4.93 9.23
N LEU A 2 36.34 5.74 8.53
CA LEU A 2 36.69 6.65 7.42
C LEU A 2 36.70 6.05 6.01
N HIS A 3 35.51 5.88 5.41
CA HIS A 3 35.30 6.08 3.96
C HIS A 3 33.87 6.62 3.72
N GLU A 4 33.51 7.64 4.49
CA GLU A 4 32.39 8.51 4.17
C GLU A 4 32.95 9.78 3.55
N ARG A 5 32.27 10.27 2.51
CA ARG A 5 32.49 11.55 1.79
C ARG A 5 33.54 11.51 0.68
N CYS A 6 33.09 11.35 -0.57
CA CYS A 6 33.59 12.17 -1.71
C CYS A 6 32.90 11.97 -3.08
N LEU A 7 31.75 11.27 -3.22
CA LEU A 7 31.09 11.13 -4.54
C LEU A 7 29.61 11.55 -4.54
N GLU A 8 29.24 12.60 -3.80
CA GLU A 8 27.86 13.11 -3.74
C GLU A 8 27.65 14.42 -4.53
N GLY A 9 28.70 15.02 -5.10
CA GLY A 9 28.69 16.42 -5.51
C GLY A 9 28.27 16.77 -6.94
N GLU A 10 28.28 15.85 -7.92
CA GLU A 10 28.33 16.28 -9.34
C GLU A 10 27.29 15.67 -10.30
N MET A 11 26.33 14.87 -9.79
CA MET A 11 25.19 14.37 -10.60
C MET A 11 23.86 15.06 -10.28
N ALA A 12 23.92 16.20 -9.62
CA ALA A 12 22.81 16.88 -8.96
C ALA A 12 21.89 17.72 -9.86
N LYS A 13 21.84 17.51 -11.19
CA LYS A 13 20.86 18.24 -12.04
C LYS A 13 20.04 17.40 -13.04
N THR A 14 20.10 16.06 -12.97
CA THR A 14 19.09 15.17 -13.59
C THR A 14 18.85 13.87 -12.78
N GLY A 15 19.57 13.66 -11.67
CA GLY A 15 19.66 12.38 -10.95
C GLY A 15 18.87 12.28 -9.63
N ALA A 16 17.70 12.90 -9.51
CA ALA A 16 17.02 13.02 -8.20
C ALA A 16 16.18 11.79 -7.75
N ASN A 17 15.99 10.75 -8.58
CA ASN A 17 14.95 9.75 -8.32
C ASN A 17 15.44 8.30 -8.45
N MET A 18 16.41 7.90 -7.64
CA MET A 18 16.96 6.54 -7.61
C MET A 18 16.81 5.93 -6.21
N LEU A 19 16.05 4.84 -6.11
CA LEU A 19 15.78 4.12 -4.88
C LEU A 19 16.70 2.92 -4.71
N THR A 20 16.93 2.54 -3.46
CA THR A 20 17.47 1.22 -3.13
C THR A 20 16.43 0.14 -3.39
N LEU A 21 16.89 -1.10 -3.51
CA LEU A 21 16.00 -2.26 -3.71
C LEU A 21 15.02 -2.41 -2.53
N LYS A 22 15.47 -2.13 -1.31
CA LYS A 22 14.68 -2.19 -0.08
C LYS A 22 13.58 -1.13 -0.06
N GLU A 23 13.89 0.09 -0.47
CA GLU A 23 12.90 1.17 -0.56
C GLU A 23 11.86 0.88 -1.64
N ALA A 24 12.29 0.47 -2.84
CA ALA A 24 11.39 0.08 -3.91
C ALA A 24 10.47 -1.09 -3.49
N ALA A 25 11.02 -2.09 -2.79
CA ALA A 25 10.27 -3.23 -2.28
C ALA A 25 9.20 -2.78 -1.27
N ARG A 26 9.55 -1.88 -0.35
CA ARG A 26 8.62 -1.31 0.62
C ARG A 26 7.48 -0.54 -0.05
N ILE A 27 7.79 0.30 -1.04
CA ILE A 27 6.78 1.09 -1.76
C ILE A 27 5.81 0.20 -2.52
N LEU A 28 6.31 -0.86 -3.16
CA LEU A 28 5.50 -1.81 -3.94
C LEU A 28 4.79 -2.86 -3.08
N GLY A 29 5.08 -2.93 -1.77
CA GLY A 29 4.51 -3.95 -0.88
C GLY A 29 4.97 -5.38 -1.20
N VAL A 30 6.16 -5.54 -1.79
CA VAL A 30 6.71 -6.86 -2.17
C VAL A 30 8.05 -7.12 -1.46
N HIS A 31 8.49 -8.39 -1.44
CA HIS A 31 9.81 -8.74 -0.92
C HIS A 31 10.93 -8.39 -1.93
N GLU A 32 12.14 -8.06 -1.46
CA GLU A 32 13.29 -7.72 -2.33
C GLU A 32 13.62 -8.83 -3.34
N ASN A 33 13.45 -10.10 -2.95
CA ASN A 33 13.66 -11.25 -3.83
C ASN A 33 12.70 -11.24 -5.03
N THR A 34 11.48 -10.72 -4.85
CA THR A 34 10.51 -10.57 -5.94
C THR A 34 11.03 -9.58 -6.98
N LEU A 35 11.62 -8.45 -6.55
CA LEU A 35 12.23 -7.48 -7.45
C LEU A 35 13.43 -8.08 -8.21
N ARG A 36 14.24 -8.93 -7.57
CA ARG A 36 15.34 -9.66 -8.23
C ARG A 36 14.81 -10.65 -9.27
N SER A 37 13.73 -11.36 -8.96
CA SER A 37 13.06 -12.25 -9.91
C SER A 37 12.45 -11.48 -11.08
N TRP A 38 11.88 -10.29 -10.84
CA TRP A 38 11.39 -9.41 -11.90
C TRP A 38 12.50 -8.90 -12.79
N GLU A 39 13.68 -8.57 -12.23
CA GLU A 39 14.87 -8.19 -13.00
C GLU A 39 15.24 -9.29 -13.99
N GLN A 40 15.35 -10.52 -13.49
CA GLN A 40 15.74 -11.70 -14.28
C GLN A 40 14.74 -12.00 -15.39
N ARG A 41 13.45 -11.71 -15.15
CA ARG A 41 12.37 -11.83 -16.13
C ARG A 41 12.23 -10.62 -17.05
N GLY A 42 13.01 -9.56 -16.87
CA GLY A 42 12.92 -8.33 -17.65
C GLY A 42 11.68 -7.47 -17.37
N LEU A 43 10.97 -7.70 -16.26
CA LEU A 43 9.74 -7.00 -15.89
C LEU A 43 9.98 -5.63 -15.24
N ILE A 44 11.19 -5.43 -14.70
CA ILE A 44 11.64 -4.18 -14.07
C ILE A 44 13.03 -3.82 -14.58
N ARG A 45 13.26 -2.53 -14.82
CA ARG A 45 14.59 -2.01 -15.17
C ARG A 45 15.34 -1.57 -13.92
N LEU A 46 16.45 -2.23 -13.66
CA LEU A 46 17.36 -1.95 -12.56
C LEU A 46 18.69 -1.48 -13.11
N ILE A 47 19.26 -0.46 -12.48
CA ILE A 47 20.58 0.08 -12.84
C ILE A 47 21.60 -0.52 -11.90
N ARG A 48 22.63 -1.14 -12.47
CA ARG A 48 23.81 -1.61 -11.73
C ARG A 48 24.79 -0.46 -11.61
N LEU A 49 25.26 -0.20 -10.39
CA LEU A 49 26.28 0.81 -10.17
C LEU A 49 27.65 0.28 -10.61
N PRO A 50 28.42 1.02 -11.42
CA PRO A 50 29.76 0.62 -11.79
C PRO A 50 30.63 0.50 -10.53
N GLY A 51 31.36 -0.61 -10.39
CA GLY A 51 32.20 -0.89 -9.21
C GLY A 51 31.46 -1.36 -7.96
N SER A 52 30.14 -1.58 -8.02
CA SER A 52 29.36 -2.05 -6.88
C SER A 52 28.48 -3.25 -7.22
N ARG A 53 28.26 -4.14 -6.24
CA ARG A 53 27.25 -5.21 -6.33
C ARG A 53 25.81 -4.69 -6.14
N TYR A 54 25.66 -3.45 -5.72
CA TYR A 54 24.35 -2.85 -5.42
C TYR A 54 23.62 -2.40 -6.68
N ARG A 55 22.29 -2.49 -6.61
CA ARG A 55 21.37 -2.05 -7.65
C ARG A 55 20.61 -0.80 -7.18
N ARG A 56 20.19 0.00 -8.15
CA ARG A 56 19.29 1.14 -7.95
C ARG A 56 18.09 1.01 -8.86
N VAL A 57 16.93 1.42 -8.35
CA VAL A 57 15.66 1.39 -9.07
C VAL A 57 15.28 2.83 -9.37
N PRO A 58 15.05 3.22 -10.63
CA PRO A 58 14.46 4.52 -10.92
C PRO A 58 13.07 4.63 -10.29
N VAL A 59 12.75 5.75 -9.66
CA VAL A 59 11.42 6.00 -9.08
C VAL A 59 10.32 5.86 -10.13
N ALA A 60 10.56 6.37 -11.35
CA ALA A 60 9.62 6.25 -12.46
C ALA A 60 9.27 4.79 -12.80
N GLU A 61 10.21 3.86 -12.58
CA GLU A 61 9.96 2.44 -12.82
C GLU A 61 9.12 1.83 -11.69
N VAL A 62 9.33 2.28 -10.44
CA VAL A 62 8.50 1.91 -9.29
C VAL A 62 7.07 2.44 -9.47
N GLU A 63 6.89 3.69 -9.88
CA GLU A 63 5.59 4.29 -10.15
C GLU A 63 4.85 3.56 -11.28
N ARG A 64 5.56 3.23 -12.37
CA ARG A 64 5.01 2.43 -13.48
C ARG A 64 4.49 1.07 -12.99
N LEU A 65 5.27 0.37 -12.17
CA LEU A 65 4.87 -0.94 -11.62
C LEU A 65 3.70 -0.82 -10.65
N ALA A 66 3.69 0.19 -9.78
CA ALA A 66 2.59 0.42 -8.85
C ALA A 66 1.27 0.69 -9.60
N ALA A 67 1.31 1.51 -10.66
CA ALA A 67 0.16 1.77 -11.51
C ALA A 67 -0.32 0.50 -12.23
N GLN A 68 0.61 -0.31 -12.76
CA GLN A 68 0.30 -1.57 -13.42
C GLN A 68 -0.37 -2.56 -12.46
N MET A 69 0.21 -2.76 -11.26
CA MET A 69 -0.36 -3.65 -10.23
C MET A 69 -1.77 -3.22 -9.83
N ARG A 70 -2.02 -1.91 -9.70
CA ARG A 70 -3.35 -1.37 -9.40
C ARG A 70 -4.33 -1.62 -10.55
N ALA A 71 -3.92 -1.40 -11.79
CA ALA A 71 -4.76 -1.67 -12.96
C ALA A 71 -5.12 -3.15 -13.09
N ASP A 72 -4.18 -4.05 -12.82
CA ASP A 72 -4.41 -5.49 -12.88
C ASP A 72 -5.33 -5.98 -11.76
N LEU A 73 -5.22 -5.42 -10.55
CA LEU A 73 -6.16 -5.68 -9.45
C LEU A 73 -7.62 -5.37 -9.84
N LEU A 74 -7.85 -4.23 -10.50
CA LEU A 74 -9.18 -3.83 -10.98
C LEU A 74 -9.72 -4.75 -12.08
N ARG A 75 -8.84 -5.41 -12.84
CA ARG A 75 -9.24 -6.34 -13.91
C ARG A 75 -9.55 -7.74 -13.41
N VAL A 76 -8.81 -8.23 -12.42
CA VAL A 76 -8.86 -9.64 -12.00
C VAL A 76 -10.07 -9.96 -11.11
N ALA A 77 -10.58 -8.99 -10.33
CA ALA A 77 -11.43 -9.35 -9.21
C ALA A 77 -12.95 -9.30 -9.48
N GLY A 78 -13.47 -8.56 -10.46
CA GLY A 78 -14.92 -8.26 -10.52
C GLY A 78 -15.49 -7.55 -9.28
N VAL A 79 -14.66 -7.34 -8.26
CA VAL A 79 -14.90 -6.64 -7.01
C VAL A 79 -14.22 -5.29 -7.15
N ARG A 80 -15.00 -4.23 -6.99
CA ARG A 80 -14.48 -2.86 -6.93
C ARG A 80 -13.72 -2.69 -5.62
N LEU A 81 -12.40 -2.78 -5.68
CA LEU A 81 -11.52 -2.42 -4.57
C LEU A 81 -11.20 -0.93 -4.71
N ASP A 82 -11.86 -0.12 -3.89
CA ASP A 82 -11.51 1.29 -3.77
C ASP A 82 -10.24 1.41 -2.92
N PRO A 83 -9.20 2.12 -3.39
CA PRO A 83 -8.03 2.38 -2.56
C PRO A 83 -8.45 3.23 -1.37
N PRO A 84 -7.83 3.04 -0.19
CA PRO A 84 -8.10 3.90 0.96
C PRO A 84 -7.85 5.37 0.56
N PRO A 85 -8.73 6.30 0.99
CA PRO A 85 -8.54 7.73 0.72
C PRO A 85 -7.17 8.18 1.21
N THR A 86 -6.45 8.94 0.37
CA THR A 86 -5.13 9.49 0.74
C THR A 86 -5.23 10.93 1.25
N ASP A 87 -6.39 11.55 1.09
CA ASP A 87 -6.68 12.89 1.57
C ASP A 87 -6.74 12.90 3.11
N ALA A 88 -5.90 13.74 3.72
CA ALA A 88 -5.78 13.84 5.16
C ALA A 88 -7.08 14.29 5.83
N ASP A 89 -7.85 15.18 5.18
CA ASP A 89 -9.09 15.70 5.74
C ASP A 89 -10.18 14.63 5.72
N LEU A 90 -10.28 13.86 4.63
CA LEU A 90 -11.21 12.72 4.54
C LEU A 90 -10.85 11.62 5.56
N LEU A 91 -9.55 11.36 5.76
CA LEU A 91 -9.10 10.41 6.77
C LEU A 91 -9.47 10.86 8.18
N ALA A 92 -9.25 12.13 8.52
CA ALA A 92 -9.60 12.69 9.81
C ALA A 92 -11.12 12.65 10.06
N GLN A 93 -11.92 13.02 9.05
CA GLN A 93 -13.39 12.92 9.12
C GLN A 93 -13.85 11.47 9.32
N GLY A 94 -13.29 10.52 8.57
CA GLY A 94 -13.62 9.10 8.72
C GLY A 94 -13.26 8.56 10.12
N GLN A 95 -12.10 8.95 10.65
CA GLN A 95 -11.69 8.58 12.01
C GLN A 95 -12.62 9.17 13.08
N ALA A 96 -13.01 10.44 12.93
CA ALA A 96 -13.96 11.09 13.84
C ALA A 96 -15.32 10.37 13.84
N LEU A 97 -15.86 10.06 12.65
CA LEU A 97 -17.12 9.30 12.54
C LEU A 97 -17.00 7.91 13.17
N ALA A 98 -15.88 7.21 12.96
CA ALA A 98 -15.65 5.89 13.54
C ALA A 98 -15.61 5.92 15.08
N LEU A 99 -15.13 7.01 15.70
CA LEU A 99 -15.16 7.18 17.15
C LEU A 99 -16.60 7.36 17.64
N VAL A 100 -17.41 8.18 16.95
CA VAL A 100 -18.83 8.37 17.28
C VAL A 100 -19.57 7.03 17.22
N VAL A 101 -19.41 6.28 16.13
CA VAL A 101 -20.03 4.96 15.98
C VAL A 101 -19.57 4.00 17.07
N LYS A 102 -18.29 4.01 17.46
CA LYS A 102 -17.78 3.17 18.55
C LYS A 102 -18.41 3.53 19.90
N GLU A 103 -18.60 4.81 20.18
CA GLU A 103 -19.24 5.27 21.40
C GLU A 103 -20.72 4.87 21.45
N GLU A 104 -21.45 5.04 20.34
CA GLU A 104 -22.83 4.58 20.19
C GLU A 104 -22.95 3.07 20.40
N LEU A 105 -22.07 2.29 19.76
CA LEU A 105 -22.04 0.83 19.90
C LEU A 105 -21.69 0.38 21.32
N ALA A 106 -20.84 1.11 22.04
CA ALA A 106 -20.45 0.80 23.42
C ALA A 106 -21.60 1.04 24.42
N GLY A 107 -22.47 2.01 24.14
CA GLY A 107 -23.66 2.28 24.94
C GLY A 107 -24.88 1.42 24.58
N THR A 108 -24.78 0.60 23.53
CA THR A 108 -25.87 -0.28 23.09
C THR A 108 -25.82 -1.59 23.88
N GLU A 109 -26.94 -1.95 24.51
CA GLU A 109 -27.10 -3.29 25.10
C GLU A 109 -27.29 -4.32 23.98
N TRP A 110 -26.34 -5.24 23.88
CA TRP A 110 -26.39 -6.35 22.95
C TRP A 110 -27.01 -7.57 23.65
N PRO A 111 -27.84 -8.36 22.95
CA PRO A 111 -28.34 -9.62 23.50
C PRO A 111 -27.18 -10.52 23.93
N GLU A 112 -27.32 -11.21 25.06
CA GLU A 112 -26.23 -11.99 25.67
C GLU A 112 -25.88 -13.23 24.84
N SER A 113 -26.79 -13.63 23.93
CA SER A 113 -26.59 -14.77 23.06
C SER A 113 -27.01 -14.53 21.60
N LEU A 114 -26.41 -15.34 20.74
CA LEU A 114 -26.80 -15.44 19.33
C LEU A 114 -28.27 -15.87 19.18
N GLU A 115 -28.76 -16.76 20.05
CA GLU A 115 -30.14 -17.25 19.98
C GLU A 115 -31.16 -16.16 20.29
N GLU A 116 -30.91 -15.33 21.31
CA GLU A 116 -31.72 -14.15 21.63
C GLU A 116 -31.67 -13.11 20.52
N THR A 117 -30.48 -12.87 19.95
CA THR A 117 -30.33 -11.99 18.78
C THR A 117 -31.16 -12.50 17.61
N MET A 118 -31.11 -13.80 17.32
CA MET A 118 -31.91 -14.41 16.26
C MET A 118 -33.41 -14.34 16.58
N GLN A 119 -33.83 -14.57 17.82
CA GLN A 119 -35.23 -14.46 18.25
C GLN A 119 -35.77 -13.04 18.09
N MET A 120 -34.97 -12.03 18.46
CA MET A 120 -35.27 -10.60 18.29
C MET A 120 -35.44 -10.23 16.81
N LEU A 121 -34.60 -10.78 15.93
CA LEU A 121 -34.62 -10.50 14.50
C LEU A 121 -35.69 -11.29 13.74
N ARG A 122 -36.14 -12.46 14.24
CA ARG A 122 -37.14 -13.34 13.59
C ARG A 122 -38.52 -12.67 13.38
N GLY A 123 -38.82 -11.57 14.07
CA GLY A 123 -40.05 -10.77 13.88
C GLY A 123 -39.92 -9.56 12.94
N ARG A 124 -38.70 -9.23 12.49
CA ARG A 124 -38.47 -8.15 11.52
C ARG A 124 -38.60 -8.72 10.12
N SER A 125 -39.84 -8.70 9.61
CA SER A 125 -40.09 -8.79 8.17
C SER A 125 -39.35 -7.62 7.51
N TRP A 126 -38.26 -7.91 6.81
CA TRP A 126 -37.63 -6.97 5.89
C TRP A 126 -38.62 -6.74 4.75
N LEU A 127 -39.58 -5.85 4.95
CA LEU A 127 -40.43 -5.36 3.88
C LEU A 127 -39.52 -4.66 2.87
N SER A 128 -39.66 -5.09 1.62
CA SER A 128 -38.85 -4.76 0.45
C SER A 128 -38.80 -3.27 0.12
#